data_AF-A0A2L1FFQ2-F1
#
_entry.id   AF-A0A2L1FFQ2-F1
#
_cell.length_a   1.000
_cell.length_b   1.000
_cell.length_c   1.000
_cell.angle_alpha   90.00
_cell.angle_beta   90.00
_cell.angle_gamma   90.00
#
_symmetry.space_group_name_H-M   'P 1'
#
loop_
_entity.id
_entity.type
_entity.pdbx_description
1 polymer ?
#
loop_
_entity_poly.entity_id
_entity_poly.type
_entity_poly.pdbx_seq_one_letter_code
_entity_poly.pdbx_strand_id
1 'polypeptide(L)'
;MKLDPTLLPRKDRKYYEDIKRLSTSEKKMLWYLIQKMDKNHVVVLPRLNSLMKSLLDKQLVIPNPLYKRARGKSFFIMPDAPYLIRKLRRLYVLNKRT
;
A
#
# COMPACT_ATOMS: atom_id res chain seq x y z
N MET A 1 15.48 1.78 -9.74
CA MET A 1 16.18 2.22 -8.51
C MET A 1 16.21 1.06 -7.52
N LYS A 2 17.40 0.59 -7.10
CA LYS A 2 17.52 -0.38 -6.00
C LYS A 2 17.19 0.35 -4.69
N LEU A 3 16.03 0.04 -4.10
CA LEU A 3 15.79 0.39 -2.69
C LEU A 3 16.74 -0.46 -1.87
N ASP A 4 17.70 0.16 -1.17
CA ASP A 4 18.51 -0.57 -0.19
C ASP A 4 17.64 -0.86 1.05
N PRO A 5 17.29 -2.13 1.31
CA PRO A 5 16.47 -2.50 2.47
C PRO A 5 17.19 -2.28 3.80
N THR A 6 18.53 -2.20 3.83
CA THR A 6 19.28 -1.95 5.06
C THR A 6 18.99 -0.56 5.63
N LEU A 7 18.61 0.39 4.76
CA LEU A 7 18.23 1.76 5.10
C LEU A 7 16.75 1.90 5.51
N LEU A 8 16.01 0.79 5.63
CA LEU A 8 14.62 0.79 6.11
C LEU A 8 14.57 0.38 7.60
N PRO A 9 13.70 1.02 8.40
CA PRO A 9 13.37 0.52 9.73
C PRO A 9 12.93 -0.95 9.68
N ARG A 10 13.12 -1.69 10.79
CA ARG A 10 12.80 -3.13 10.84
C ARG A 10 11.37 -3.44 10.41
N LYS A 11 10.39 -2.62 10.81
CA LYS A 11 8.98 -2.79 10.43
C LYS A 11 8.79 -2.61 8.92
N ASP A 12 9.31 -1.54 8.34
CA ASP A 12 9.30 -1.30 6.89
C ASP A 12 10.00 -2.40 6.07
N ARG A 13 11.06 -3.02 6.60
CA ARG A 13 11.74 -4.14 5.93
C ARG A 13 10.82 -5.34 5.72
N LYS A 14 10.01 -5.69 6.74
CA LYS A 14 9.05 -6.80 6.61
C LYS A 14 8.10 -6.55 5.44
N TYR A 15 7.47 -5.37 5.42
CA TYR A 15 6.60 -4.96 4.31
C TYR A 15 7.31 -4.98 2.95
N TYR A 16 8.56 -4.53 2.89
CA TYR A 16 9.33 -4.55 1.65
C TYR A 16 9.56 -5.98 1.12
N GLU A 17 9.88 -6.92 1.99
CA GLU A 17 10.03 -8.33 1.61
C GLU A 17 8.69 -8.97 1.22
N ASP A 18 7.61 -8.64 1.91
CA ASP A 18 6.25 -9.10 1.55
C ASP A 18 5.83 -8.57 0.17
N ILE A 19 6.14 -7.30 -0.15
CA ILE A 19 5.88 -6.71 -1.47
C ILE A 19 6.68 -7.41 -2.57
N LYS A 20 7.93 -7.81 -2.32
CA LYS A 20 8.74 -8.52 -3.33
C LYS A 20 8.09 -9.84 -3.75
N ARG A 21 7.47 -10.54 -2.80
CA ARG A 21 6.81 -11.84 -2.99
C ARG A 21 5.45 -11.73 -3.69
N LEU A 22 4.90 -10.54 -3.85
CA LEU A 22 3.66 -10.33 -4.59
C LEU A 22 3.80 -10.70 -6.07
N SER A 23 2.74 -11.28 -6.62
CA SER A 23 2.56 -11.43 -8.06
C SER A 23 2.50 -10.08 -8.76
N THR A 24 2.70 -10.08 -10.08
CA THR A 24 2.63 -8.85 -10.90
C THR A 24 1.28 -8.14 -10.76
N SER A 25 0.17 -8.88 -10.72
CA SER A 25 -1.18 -8.31 -10.58
C SER A 25 -1.40 -7.69 -9.20
N GLU A 26 -0.91 -8.32 -8.14
CA GLU A 26 -0.97 -7.77 -6.78
C GLU A 26 -0.09 -6.53 -6.63
N LYS A 27 1.11 -6.52 -7.23
CA LYS A 27 1.98 -5.34 -7.28
C LYS A 27 1.28 -4.18 -7.97
N LYS A 28 0.63 -4.43 -9.11
CA LYS A 28 -0.18 -3.42 -9.82
C LYS A 28 -1.33 -2.91 -8.95
N MET A 29 -2.03 -3.80 -8.24
CA MET A 29 -3.11 -3.40 -7.33
C MET A 29 -2.58 -2.53 -6.19
N LEU A 30 -1.53 -2.98 -5.49
CA LEU A 30 -0.92 -2.22 -4.40
C LEU A 30 -0.42 -0.85 -4.90
N TRP A 31 0.20 -0.81 -6.09
CA TRP A 31 0.64 0.43 -6.71
C TRP A 31 -0.53 1.37 -6.98
N TYR A 32 -1.64 0.87 -7.53
CA TYR A 32 -2.87 1.64 -7.69
C TYR A 32 -3.37 2.22 -6.36
N LEU A 33 -3.37 1.45 -5.28
CA LEU A 33 -3.79 1.93 -3.96
C LEU A 33 -2.87 3.03 -3.43
N ILE A 34 -1.55 2.85 -3.53
CA ILE A 34 -0.54 3.85 -3.12
C ILE A 34 -0.76 5.19 -3.86
N GLN A 35 -1.22 5.14 -5.12
CA GLN A 35 -1.53 6.35 -5.88
C GLN A 35 -2.83 7.02 -5.44
N LYS A 36 -3.82 6.23 -4.99
CA LYS A 36 -5.16 6.69 -4.62
C LYS A 36 -5.31 7.08 -3.15
N MET A 37 -4.34 6.71 -2.31
CA MET A 37 -4.42 6.99 -0.88
C MET A 37 -4.26 8.47 -0.56
N ASP A 38 -4.88 8.89 0.54
CA ASP A 38 -4.76 10.23 1.08
C ASP A 38 -3.42 10.46 1.82
N LYS A 39 -3.31 11.60 2.52
CA LYS A 39 -2.12 11.94 3.32
C LYS A 39 -1.94 11.04 4.56
N ASN A 40 -2.98 10.34 4.98
CA ASN A 40 -2.99 9.43 6.12
C ASN A 40 -2.82 7.96 5.70
N HIS A 41 -2.45 7.72 4.44
CA HIS A 41 -2.29 6.38 3.85
C HIS A 41 -3.60 5.57 3.83
N VAL A 42 -4.74 6.27 3.75
CA VAL A 42 -6.07 5.66 3.70
C VAL A 42 -6.60 5.69 2.27
N VAL A 43 -7.24 4.60 1.87
CA VAL A 43 -7.98 4.50 0.60
C VAL A 43 -9.41 4.03 0.86
N VAL A 44 -10.37 4.60 0.15
CA VAL A 44 -11.78 4.16 0.18
C VAL A 44 -12.10 3.51 -1.17
N LEU A 45 -12.58 2.28 -1.14
CA LEU A 45 -12.97 1.52 -2.32
C LEU A 45 -14.46 1.18 -2.28
N PRO A 46 -15.20 1.31 -3.39
CA PRO A 46 -16.62 0.98 -3.42
C PRO A 46 -16.86 -0.53 -3.31
N ARG A 47 -15.95 -1.36 -3.83
CA ARG A 47 -16.04 -2.82 -3.83
C ARG A 47 -14.65 -3.45 -3.64
N LEU A 48 -14.63 -4.67 -3.11
CA LEU A 48 -13.41 -5.48 -3.01
C LEU A 48 -13.36 -6.49 -4.15
N ASN A 49 -12.23 -6.56 -4.84
CA ASN A 49 -11.92 -7.62 -5.79
C ASN A 49 -11.00 -8.68 -5.15
N SER A 50 -10.70 -9.75 -5.87
CA SER A 50 -9.81 -10.83 -5.41
C SER A 50 -8.41 -10.33 -5.06
N LEU A 51 -7.87 -9.37 -5.81
CA LEU A 51 -6.55 -8.76 -5.54
C LEU A 51 -6.55 -8.01 -4.21
N MET A 52 -7.60 -7.27 -3.88
CA MET A 52 -7.73 -6.62 -2.57
C MET A 52 -7.82 -7.61 -1.43
N LYS A 53 -8.58 -8.71 -1.59
CA LYS A 53 -8.64 -9.78 -0.60
C LYS A 53 -7.25 -10.37 -0.35
N SER A 54 -6.53 -10.67 -1.42
CA SER A 54 -5.15 -11.17 -1.32
C SER A 54 -4.20 -10.21 -0.59
N LEU A 55 -4.34 -8.90 -0.79
CA LEU A 55 -3.54 -7.90 -0.06
C LEU A 55 -3.94 -7.76 1.42
N LEU A 56 -5.23 -7.99 1.75
CA LEU A 56 -5.72 -8.06 3.12
C LEU A 56 -5.18 -9.28 3.85
N ASP A 57 -5.23 -10.46 3.21
CA ASP A 57 -4.73 -11.72 3.77
C ASP A 57 -3.23 -11.64 4.08
N LYS A 58 -2.48 -10.91 3.23
CA LYS A 58 -1.04 -10.63 3.42
C LYS A 58 -0.76 -9.45 4.36
N GLN A 59 -1.78 -8.85 4.99
CA GLN A 59 -1.65 -7.72 5.91
C GLN A 59 -0.93 -6.48 5.34
N LEU A 60 -0.85 -6.36 4.01
CA LEU A 60 -0.32 -5.17 3.32
C LEU A 60 -1.35 -4.04 3.31
N VAL A 61 -2.62 -4.41 3.47
CA VAL A 61 -3.76 -3.52 3.61
C VAL A 61 -4.57 -4.00 4.82
N ILE A 62 -5.09 -3.08 5.62
CA ILE A 62 -5.87 -3.40 6.82
C ILE A 62 -7.18 -2.59 6.79
N PRO A 63 -8.33 -3.18 7.15
CA PRO A 63 -9.58 -2.42 7.27
C PRO A 63 -9.42 -1.24 8.24
N ASN A 64 -10.03 -0.10 7.91
CA ASN A 64 -10.10 1.04 8.81
C ASN A 64 -11.39 0.99 9.64
N PRO A 65 -11.35 0.54 10.91
CA PRO A 65 -12.54 0.40 11.75
C PRO A 65 -13.18 1.74 12.12
N LEU A 66 -12.43 2.85 11.99
CA LEU A 66 -12.92 4.20 12.33
C LEU A 66 -13.82 4.78 11.23
N TYR A 67 -13.84 4.17 10.04
CA TYR A 67 -14.63 4.66 8.93
C TYR A 67 -16.08 4.16 9.00
N LYS A 68 -16.99 5.08 9.33
CA LYS A 68 -18.43 4.77 9.54
C LYS A 68 -19.34 5.12 8.35
N ARG A 69 -18.81 5.45 7.17
CA ARG A 69 -19.64 5.89 6.04
C ARG A 69 -20.22 4.70 5.27
N ALA A 70 -21.48 4.82 4.83
CA ALA A 70 -22.20 3.78 4.08
C ALA A 70 -21.67 3.54 2.65
N ARG A 71 -20.98 4.52 2.04
CA ARG A 71 -20.47 4.41 0.67
C ARG A 71 -19.02 3.90 0.66
N GLY A 72 -18.87 2.58 0.53
CA GLY A 72 -17.60 1.89 0.34
C GLY A 72 -16.93 1.41 1.63
N LYS A 73 -15.74 0.82 1.47
CA LYS A 73 -14.91 0.30 2.55
C LYS A 73 -13.59 1.06 2.58
N SER A 74 -13.15 1.44 3.77
CA SER A 74 -11.92 2.19 3.99
C SER A 74 -10.82 1.27 4.50
N PHE A 75 -9.60 1.52 4.05
CA PHE A 75 -8.44 0.70 4.38
C PHE A 75 -7.19 1.54 4.62
N PHE A 76 -6.41 1.15 5.62
CA PHE A 76 -5.04 1.59 5.79
C PHE A 76 -4.12 0.78 4.89
N ILE A 77 -3.24 1.45 4.17
CA ILE A 77 -2.19 0.81 3.38
C ILE A 77 -0.92 0.81 4.24
N MET A 78 -0.34 -0.37 4.46
CA MET A 78 0.89 -0.62 5.22
C MET A 78 1.10 0.37 6.42
N PRO A 79 0.18 0.39 7.39
CA PRO A 79 0.15 1.43 8.43
C PRO A 79 1.43 1.49 9.28
N ASP A 80 2.13 0.37 9.42
CA ASP A 80 3.39 0.24 10.16
C ASP A 80 4.66 0.50 9.32
N ALA A 81 4.53 0.90 8.04
CA ALA A 81 5.66 1.14 7.14
C ALA A 81 5.64 2.54 6.48
N PRO A 82 5.62 3.63 7.27
CA PRO A 82 5.50 4.98 6.74
C PRO A 82 6.71 5.41 5.88
N TYR A 83 7.92 4.91 6.16
CA TYR A 83 9.11 5.27 5.38
C TYR A 83 9.07 4.62 3.99
N LEU A 84 8.70 3.34 3.94
CA LEU A 84 8.52 2.60 2.70
C LEU A 84 7.44 3.23 1.84
N ILE A 85 6.27 3.54 2.42
CA ILE A 85 5.19 4.23 1.71
C ILE A 85 5.67 5.55 1.11
N ARG A 86 6.37 6.38 1.90
CA ARG A 86 6.88 7.68 1.42
C ARG A 86 7.85 7.50 0.27
N LYS A 87 8.74 6.51 0.32
CA LYS A 87 9.66 6.19 -0.79
C LYS A 87 8.89 5.74 -2.04
N LEU A 88 7.93 4.81 -1.90
CA LEU A 88 7.11 4.33 -3.02
C LEU A 88 6.28 5.45 -3.65
N ARG A 89 5.70 6.35 -2.84
CA ARG A 89 4.93 7.50 -3.33
C ARG A 89 5.81 8.52 -4.05
N ARG A 90 7.04 8.77 -3.58
CA ARG A 90 8.00 9.62 -4.29
C ARG A 90 8.35 9.06 -5.67
N LEU A 91 8.57 7.75 -5.77
CA LEU A 91 8.84 7.08 -7.04
C LEU A 91 7.68 7.29 -8.03
N TYR A 92 6.43 7.21 -7.56
CA TYR A 92 5.27 7.51 -8.40
C TYR A 92 5.27 8.95 -8.92
N VAL A 93 5.52 9.93 -8.05
CA VAL A 93 5.54 11.35 -8.45
C VAL A 93 6.63 11.62 -9.48
N LEU A 94 7.81 11.00 -9.34
CA LEU A 94 8.90 11.14 -10.29
C LEU A 94 8.54 10.55 -11.66
N ASN A 95 7.96 9.34 -11.70
CA ASN A 95 7.55 8.69 -12.95
C ASN A 95 6.40 9.39 -13.69
N LYS A 96 5.68 10.31 -13.03
CA LYS A 96 4.64 11.13 -13.67
C LYS A 96 5.18 12.38 -14.38
N ARG A 97 6.44 12.74 -14.11
CA ARG A 97 7.09 13.94 -14.66
C ARG A 97 8.02 13.63 -15.84
N THR A 98 8.19 12.35 -16.15
CA THR A 98 8.96 11.81 -17.29
C THR A 98 8.00 11.19 -18.27
#